data_AF-A0A829GXW1-F1
#
_entry.id   AF-A0A829GXW1-F1
#
_cell.length_a   1.000
_cell.length_b   1.000
_cell.length_c   1.000
_cell.angle_alpha   90.00
_cell.angle_beta   90.00
_cell.angle_gamma   90.00
#
_symmetry.space_group_name_H-M   'P 1'
#
loop_
_entity.id
_entity.type
_entity.pdbx_description
1 polymer ?
#
loop_
_entity_poly.entity_id
_entity_poly.type
_entity_poly.pdbx_seq_one_letter_code
_entity_poly.pdbx_strand_id
1 'polypeptide(L)'
;MSDIEIAQANEATAMWPITKVAAGLGLSEDDLELYGKAKAKLSFSALNALKDKPFGKLVLVTSINPTPAGEGKSTITVGLGDALQQRGKHPVIALREPSLGPVMGMKGGATGGGYAQVVPMEDINLHFTGDMHALTTAVDTLAALIDNHLQQGNTLNIDPRRILWKRALDINDRALRHVTIGLGGPTSGVPREDGFDITVASELMAVLCLAENIADLKARIGRIVIGYTYDRQPVTVADLKVTGAIAMLLRDALKPNLVQTLEHTPAFIHGGPFANIAHGC
;
A
#
# COMPACT_ATOMS: atom_id res chain seq x y z
N MET A 1 17.28 23.94 9.34
CA MET A 1 16.59 23.53 8.11
C MET A 1 15.44 22.64 8.51
N SER A 2 14.29 22.80 7.89
CA SER A 2 13.17 21.88 8.01
C SER A 2 13.46 20.56 7.28
N ASP A 3 12.71 19.50 7.57
CA ASP A 3 12.89 18.19 6.95
C ASP A 3 12.80 18.28 5.41
N ILE A 4 11.83 19.05 4.90
CA ILE A 4 11.63 19.26 3.47
C ILE A 4 12.78 20.04 2.82
N GLU A 5 13.34 21.05 3.50
CA GLU A 5 14.51 21.78 3.00
C GLU A 5 15.74 20.87 2.87
N ILE A 6 15.93 19.95 3.83
CA ILE A 6 17.02 18.97 3.77
C ILE A 6 16.82 18.01 2.60
N ALA A 7 15.59 17.49 2.44
CA ALA A 7 15.24 16.58 1.34
C ALA A 7 15.44 17.25 -0.02
N GLN A 8 14.85 18.44 -0.23
CA GLN A 8 14.96 19.18 -1.50
C GLN A 8 16.42 19.52 -1.86
N ALA A 9 17.23 19.92 -0.88
CA ALA A 9 18.65 20.19 -1.12
C ALA A 9 19.41 18.93 -1.56
N ASN A 10 19.14 17.78 -0.93
CA ASN A 10 19.73 16.49 -1.32
C ASN A 10 19.26 16.05 -2.71
N GLU A 11 17.96 16.11 -2.97
CA GLU A 11 17.35 15.73 -4.24
C GLU A 11 17.93 16.53 -5.42
N ALA A 12 18.23 17.82 -5.21
CA ALA A 12 18.79 18.70 -6.23
C ALA A 12 20.29 18.47 -6.51
N THR A 13 21.07 17.99 -5.53
CA THR A 13 22.55 18.07 -5.61
C THR A 13 23.29 16.75 -5.37
N ALA A 14 22.70 15.80 -4.65
CA ALA A 14 23.39 14.64 -4.13
C ALA A 14 22.70 13.31 -4.43
N MET A 15 21.37 13.30 -4.63
CA MET A 15 20.60 12.07 -4.83
C MET A 15 21.10 11.26 -6.04
N TRP A 16 21.32 9.97 -5.84
CA TRP A 16 21.79 9.11 -6.92
C TRP A 16 20.65 8.72 -7.87
N PRO A 17 20.95 8.45 -9.16
CA PRO A 17 20.04 7.70 -10.01
C PRO A 17 19.71 6.35 -9.35
N ILE A 18 18.45 5.93 -9.40
CA ILE A 18 18.01 4.72 -8.72
C ILE A 18 18.68 3.46 -9.27
N THR A 19 19.09 3.47 -10.54
CA THR A 19 19.86 2.39 -11.17
C THR A 19 21.22 2.19 -10.48
N LYS A 20 21.85 3.27 -9.98
CA LYS A 20 23.10 3.18 -9.21
C LYS A 20 22.89 2.57 -7.83
N VAL A 21 21.79 2.91 -7.17
CA VAL A 21 21.40 2.31 -5.87
C VAL A 21 21.10 0.82 -6.05
N ALA A 22 20.33 0.47 -7.09
CA ALA A 22 20.01 -0.90 -7.46
C ALA A 22 21.25 -1.73 -7.80
N ALA A 23 22.23 -1.17 -8.51
CA ALA A 23 23.50 -1.84 -8.79
C ALA A 23 24.25 -2.22 -7.51
N GLY A 24 24.13 -1.43 -6.44
CA GLY A 24 24.67 -1.76 -5.11
C GLY A 24 24.03 -2.99 -4.45
N LEU A 25 22.82 -3.37 -4.90
CA LEU A 25 22.12 -4.61 -4.52
C LEU A 25 22.40 -5.77 -5.49
N GLY A 26 23.21 -5.55 -6.53
CA GLY A 26 23.44 -6.53 -7.59
C GLY A 26 22.29 -6.66 -8.59
N LEU A 27 21.41 -5.65 -8.67
CA LEU A 27 20.32 -5.58 -9.63
C LEU A 27 20.77 -4.83 -10.90
N SER A 28 20.34 -5.34 -12.05
CA SER A 28 20.56 -4.73 -13.37
C SER A 28 19.41 -3.81 -13.77
N GLU A 29 19.54 -3.07 -14.87
CA GLU A 29 18.44 -2.24 -15.37
C GLU A 29 17.22 -3.07 -15.82
N ASP A 30 17.43 -4.30 -16.33
CA ASP A 30 16.35 -5.22 -16.71
C ASP A 30 15.54 -5.73 -15.51
N ASP A 31 16.07 -5.60 -14.30
CA ASP A 31 15.40 -5.93 -13.05
C ASP A 31 14.47 -4.80 -12.55
N LEU A 32 14.49 -3.65 -13.22
CA LEU A 32 13.85 -2.41 -12.76
C LEU A 32 12.80 -1.90 -13.73
N GLU A 33 11.68 -1.45 -13.17
CA GLU A 33 10.65 -0.66 -13.86
C GLU A 33 10.74 0.77 -13.33
N LEU A 34 11.35 1.68 -14.10
CA LEU A 34 11.68 3.03 -13.63
C LEU A 34 10.46 3.95 -13.54
N TYR A 35 10.36 4.67 -12.42
CA TYR A 35 9.40 5.77 -12.19
C TYR A 35 10.17 7.09 -12.07
N GLY A 36 10.54 7.63 -13.23
CA GLY A 36 11.54 8.69 -13.31
C GLY A 36 12.94 8.18 -12.96
N LYS A 37 13.83 9.08 -12.53
CA LYS A 37 15.25 8.75 -12.29
C LYS A 37 15.56 8.26 -10.88
N ALA A 38 14.66 8.51 -9.93
CA ALA A 38 14.92 8.35 -8.49
C ALA A 38 14.14 7.20 -7.83
N LYS A 39 13.25 6.52 -8.58
CA LYS A 39 12.37 5.48 -8.06
C LYS A 39 12.26 4.35 -9.07
N ALA A 40 12.11 3.12 -8.61
CA ALA A 40 11.85 1.98 -9.48
C ALA A 40 10.98 0.94 -8.76
N LYS A 41 10.17 0.20 -9.51
CA LYS A 41 9.61 -1.07 -9.06
C LYS A 41 10.55 -2.21 -9.44
N LEU A 42 10.60 -3.27 -8.64
CA LEU A 42 11.31 -4.50 -9.03
C LEU A 42 10.44 -5.36 -9.95
N SER A 43 11.04 -5.87 -11.02
CA SER A 43 10.35 -6.79 -11.92
C SER A 43 10.06 -8.13 -11.24
N PHE A 44 9.03 -8.85 -11.71
CA PHE A 44 8.73 -10.18 -11.19
C PHE A 44 9.85 -11.19 -11.46
N SER A 45 10.63 -11.03 -12.54
CA SER A 45 11.79 -11.88 -12.80
C SER A 45 12.86 -11.70 -11.73
N ALA A 46 13.14 -10.45 -11.34
CA ALA A 46 14.07 -10.15 -10.26
C ALA A 46 13.62 -10.79 -8.93
N LEU A 47 12.34 -10.62 -8.57
CA LEU A 47 11.79 -11.22 -7.34
C LEU A 47 11.85 -12.76 -7.36
N ASN A 48 11.54 -13.38 -8.50
CA ASN A 48 11.59 -14.84 -8.63
C ASN A 48 13.02 -15.38 -8.54
N ALA A 49 14.01 -14.67 -9.07
CA ALA A 49 15.42 -15.06 -8.99
C ALA A 49 15.98 -15.05 -7.55
N LEU A 50 15.31 -14.37 -6.62
CA LEU A 50 15.69 -14.28 -5.21
C LEU A 50 15.12 -15.39 -4.33
N LYS A 51 14.15 -16.20 -4.80
CA LYS A 51 13.43 -17.18 -3.97
C LYS A 51 14.32 -18.22 -3.29
N ASP A 52 15.37 -18.65 -3.97
CA ASP A 52 16.29 -19.68 -3.47
C ASP A 52 17.53 -19.10 -2.78
N LYS A 53 17.59 -17.77 -2.60
CA LYS A 53 18.71 -17.12 -1.92
C LYS A 53 18.55 -17.23 -0.39
N PRO A 54 19.64 -17.44 0.35
CA PRO A 54 19.56 -17.48 1.82
C PRO A 54 19.17 -16.11 2.37
N PHE A 55 18.34 -16.10 3.41
CA PHE A 55 17.96 -14.87 4.09
C PHE A 55 19.16 -14.20 4.79
N GLY A 56 19.18 -12.88 4.73
CA GLY A 56 20.05 -12.06 5.56
C GLY A 56 19.60 -12.00 7.03
N LYS A 57 20.17 -11.08 7.80
CA LYS A 57 19.71 -10.79 9.17
C LYS A 57 18.49 -9.85 9.11
N LEU A 58 17.43 -10.20 9.83
CA LEU A 58 16.26 -9.33 10.00
C LEU A 58 16.39 -8.56 11.32
N VAL A 59 16.28 -7.23 11.25
CA VAL A 59 16.25 -6.34 12.42
C VAL A 59 14.90 -5.63 12.44
N LEU A 60 14.10 -5.90 13.46
CA LEU A 60 12.82 -5.24 13.67
C LEU A 60 13.00 -4.02 14.57
N VAL A 61 12.61 -2.84 14.09
CA VAL A 61 12.55 -1.61 14.89
C VAL A 61 11.13 -1.41 15.39
N THR A 62 10.98 -1.32 16.72
CA THR A 62 9.71 -1.04 17.39
C THR A 62 9.87 0.10 18.41
N SER A 63 8.78 0.55 19.02
CA SER A 63 8.77 1.64 19.99
C SER A 63 7.93 1.27 21.22
N ILE A 64 8.09 2.06 22.29
CA ILE A 64 7.12 2.14 23.37
C ILE A 64 5.76 2.64 22.85
N ASN A 65 4.74 2.64 23.71
CA ASN A 65 3.44 3.23 23.40
C ASN A 65 3.59 4.70 22.92
N PRO A 66 2.96 5.08 21.79
CA PRO A 66 3.07 6.43 21.26
C PRO A 66 2.56 7.49 22.24
N THR A 67 3.27 8.60 22.32
CA THR A 67 2.94 9.78 23.14
C THR A 67 2.92 11.04 22.28
N PRO A 68 2.29 12.14 22.74
CA PRO A 68 2.32 13.41 22.01
C PRO A 68 3.73 13.99 21.79
N ALA A 69 4.75 13.53 22.53
CA ALA A 69 6.13 13.97 22.36
C ALA A 69 6.80 13.43 21.09
N GLY A 70 6.32 12.29 20.57
CA GLY A 70 6.86 11.62 19.40
C GLY A 70 8.11 10.77 19.69
N GLU A 71 8.12 9.54 19.19
CA GLU A 71 9.18 8.56 19.49
C GLU A 71 10.23 8.42 18.38
N GLY A 72 10.01 9.00 17.20
CA GLY A 72 11.00 9.01 16.12
C GLY A 72 11.29 7.64 15.49
N LYS A 73 10.33 6.70 15.53
CA LYS A 73 10.54 5.30 15.07
C LYS A 73 11.10 5.21 13.64
N SER A 74 10.51 5.91 12.67
CA SER A 74 10.98 5.89 11.28
C SER A 74 12.39 6.49 11.15
N THR A 75 12.68 7.56 11.89
CA THR A 75 14.01 8.20 11.94
C THR A 75 15.07 7.22 12.44
N ILE A 76 14.76 6.43 13.47
CA ILE A 76 15.67 5.39 13.98
C ILE A 76 15.88 4.27 12.94
N THR A 77 14.81 3.83 12.26
CA THR A 77 14.95 2.81 11.21
C THR A 77 15.89 3.26 10.09
N VAL A 78 15.73 4.50 9.61
CA VAL A 78 16.57 5.07 8.55
C VAL A 78 18.00 5.25 9.04
N GLY A 79 18.19 5.92 10.18
CA GLY A 79 19.53 6.18 10.73
C GLY A 79 20.30 4.92 11.11
N LEU A 80 19.61 3.85 11.54
CA LEU A 80 20.25 2.55 11.78
C LEU A 80 20.76 1.93 10.48
N GLY A 81 19.99 2.01 9.39
CA GLY A 81 20.42 1.56 8.07
C GLY A 81 21.67 2.31 7.60
N ASP A 82 21.63 3.65 7.65
CA ASP A 82 22.77 4.50 7.27
C ASP A 82 24.02 4.19 8.12
N ALA A 83 23.88 4.08 9.44
CA ALA A 83 24.97 3.74 10.34
C ALA A 83 25.59 2.36 10.05
N LEU A 84 24.77 1.36 9.72
CA LEU A 84 25.25 0.03 9.33
C LEU A 84 26.03 0.08 8.00
N GLN A 85 25.55 0.86 7.03
CA GLN A 85 26.23 1.07 5.75
C GLN A 85 27.60 1.73 5.95
N GLN A 86 27.68 2.80 6.76
CA GLN A 86 28.95 3.45 7.13
C GLN A 86 29.93 2.51 7.85
N ARG A 87 29.41 1.43 8.46
CA ARG A 87 30.21 0.38 9.11
C ARG A 87 30.57 -0.78 8.18
N GLY A 88 30.38 -0.61 6.87
CA GLY A 88 30.74 -1.59 5.85
C GLY A 88 29.82 -2.80 5.83
N LYS A 89 28.59 -2.66 6.33
CA LYS A 89 27.52 -3.65 6.11
C LYS A 89 26.73 -3.28 4.86
N HIS A 90 25.89 -4.21 4.39
CA HIS A 90 25.01 -4.02 3.23
C HIS A 90 23.54 -4.04 3.70
N PRO A 91 23.07 -3.02 4.43
CA PRO A 91 21.70 -2.97 4.92
C PRO A 91 20.73 -2.62 3.78
N VAL A 92 19.49 -3.07 3.94
CA VAL A 92 18.35 -2.62 3.14
C VAL A 92 17.24 -2.28 4.11
N ILE A 93 16.65 -1.09 3.95
CA ILE A 93 15.56 -0.61 4.79
C ILE A 93 14.21 -1.04 4.16
N ALA A 94 13.21 -1.36 4.98
CA ALA A 94 11.83 -1.55 4.55
C ALA A 94 10.91 -0.65 5.39
N LEU A 95 10.09 0.16 4.71
CA LEU A 95 9.13 1.07 5.31
C LEU A 95 7.77 0.96 4.60
N ARG A 96 6.75 1.50 5.25
CA ARG A 96 5.40 1.59 4.69
C ARG A 96 5.21 2.88 3.89
N GLU A 97 4.44 2.79 2.82
CA GLU A 97 3.93 3.94 2.09
C GLU A 97 2.92 4.70 2.96
N PRO A 98 3.06 6.03 3.11
CA PRO A 98 2.06 6.83 3.80
C PRO A 98 0.78 6.97 2.96
N SER A 99 -0.36 7.03 3.63
CA SER A 99 -1.64 7.42 3.01
C SER A 99 -1.63 8.91 2.67
N LEU A 100 -2.17 9.27 1.51
CA LEU A 100 -2.26 10.65 1.01
C LEU A 100 -3.13 11.52 1.93
N GLY A 101 -4.27 11.01 2.39
CA GLY A 101 -5.22 11.76 3.20
C GLY A 101 -4.60 12.42 4.44
N PRO A 102 -3.92 11.66 5.33
CA PRO A 102 -3.22 12.19 6.51
C PRO A 102 -2.10 13.17 6.17
N VAL A 103 -1.34 12.94 5.09
CA VAL A 103 -0.26 13.82 4.63
C VAL A 103 -0.80 15.20 4.28
N MET A 104 -1.92 15.26 3.55
CA MET A 104 -2.57 16.52 3.16
C MET A 104 -3.27 17.22 4.34
N GLY A 105 -3.36 16.56 5.51
CA GLY A 105 -3.95 17.08 6.73
C GLY A 105 -2.89 17.63 7.70
N MET A 106 -2.88 17.08 8.92
CA MET A 106 -1.96 17.52 9.99
C MET A 106 -0.73 16.64 10.17
N LYS A 107 -0.68 15.46 9.53
CA LYS A 107 0.36 14.48 9.81
C LYS A 107 1.54 14.68 8.85
N GLY A 108 2.73 14.92 9.40
CA GLY A 108 3.98 14.90 8.62
C GLY A 108 4.26 13.52 8.02
N GLY A 109 5.14 13.49 7.00
CA GLY A 109 5.48 12.30 6.23
C GLY A 109 6.04 11.14 7.07
N ALA A 110 5.97 9.93 6.53
CA ALA A 110 6.44 8.70 7.19
C ALA A 110 7.90 8.32 6.85
N THR A 111 8.63 9.22 6.18
CA THR A 111 9.94 8.98 5.56
C THR A 111 11.14 9.16 6.49
N GLY A 112 10.93 9.39 7.79
CA GLY A 112 11.99 9.70 8.76
C GLY A 112 11.97 11.19 9.16
N GLY A 113 13.12 11.74 9.55
CA GLY A 113 13.24 13.16 9.91
C GLY A 113 14.69 13.60 10.10
N GLY A 114 14.94 14.91 10.00
CA GLY A 114 16.28 15.49 10.06
C GLY A 114 17.20 14.96 8.96
N TYR A 115 18.40 14.49 9.31
CA TYR A 115 19.34 13.90 8.34
C TYR A 115 19.18 12.39 8.15
N ALA A 116 18.15 11.79 8.75
CA ALA A 116 17.79 10.38 8.56
C ALA A 116 16.42 10.31 7.88
N GLN A 117 16.41 10.50 6.55
CA GLN A 117 15.22 10.50 5.72
C GLN A 117 15.38 9.59 4.49
N VAL A 118 14.25 9.10 3.98
CA VAL A 118 14.11 8.47 2.66
C VAL A 118 13.62 9.48 1.65
N VAL A 119 14.20 9.47 0.45
CA VAL A 119 13.96 10.40 -0.66
C VAL A 119 13.67 9.64 -1.96
N PRO A 120 12.87 10.21 -2.89
CA PRO A 120 12.31 11.56 -2.90
C PRO A 120 11.07 11.74 -2.01
N MET A 121 11.12 12.69 -1.08
CA MET A 121 10.13 12.80 0.02
C MET A 121 8.74 13.20 -0.49
N GLU A 122 8.69 14.16 -1.43
CA GLU A 122 7.43 14.67 -1.97
C GLU A 122 6.67 13.57 -2.74
N ASP A 123 7.38 12.81 -3.57
CA ASP A 123 6.77 11.72 -4.32
C ASP A 123 6.19 10.65 -3.40
N ILE A 124 6.95 10.24 -2.37
CA ILE A 124 6.52 9.21 -1.40
C ILE A 124 5.26 9.65 -0.65
N ASN A 125 5.14 10.93 -0.34
CA ASN A 125 4.02 11.48 0.41
C ASN A 125 2.77 11.75 -0.45
N LEU A 126 2.91 11.74 -1.78
CA LEU A 126 1.82 12.06 -2.71
C LEU A 126 1.30 10.81 -3.44
N HIS A 127 1.67 10.65 -4.72
CA HIS A 127 1.16 9.57 -5.57
C HIS A 127 2.14 8.41 -5.68
N PHE A 128 3.38 8.64 -5.30
CA PHE A 128 4.50 7.71 -5.38
C PHE A 128 4.54 6.94 -6.71
N THR A 129 4.29 5.63 -6.67
CA THR A 129 4.24 4.74 -7.84
C THR A 129 2.81 4.34 -8.23
N GLY A 130 1.80 4.88 -7.55
CA GLY A 130 0.38 4.62 -7.80
C GLY A 130 -0.21 3.42 -7.06
N ASP A 131 0.48 2.87 -6.07
CA ASP A 131 0.06 1.64 -5.36
C ASP A 131 -1.27 1.88 -4.62
N MET A 132 -1.42 3.02 -3.93
CA MET A 132 -2.68 3.41 -3.28
C MET A 132 -3.81 3.64 -4.29
N HIS A 133 -3.50 4.14 -5.49
CA HIS A 133 -4.50 4.34 -6.55
C HIS A 133 -4.99 3.02 -7.12
N ALA A 134 -4.07 2.10 -7.39
CA ALA A 134 -4.39 0.74 -7.81
C ALA A 134 -5.25 0.02 -6.75
N LEU A 135 -4.90 0.19 -5.48
CA LEU A 135 -5.65 -0.36 -4.36
C LEU A 135 -7.06 0.22 -4.25
N THR A 136 -7.19 1.54 -4.29
CA THR A 136 -8.51 2.22 -4.27
C THR A 136 -9.37 1.73 -5.43
N THR A 137 -8.79 1.68 -6.63
CA THR A 137 -9.46 1.19 -7.85
C THR A 137 -9.94 -0.26 -7.68
N ALA A 138 -9.13 -1.14 -7.09
CA ALA A 138 -9.50 -2.53 -6.83
C ALA A 138 -10.64 -2.65 -5.81
N VAL A 139 -10.61 -1.86 -4.74
CA VAL A 139 -11.67 -1.81 -3.72
C VAL A 139 -13.00 -1.38 -4.33
N ASP A 140 -13.01 -0.27 -5.06
CA ASP A 140 -14.22 0.31 -5.62
C ASP A 140 -14.74 -0.51 -6.81
N THR A 141 -13.86 -1.16 -7.57
CA THR A 141 -14.27 -2.11 -8.62
C THR A 141 -15.02 -3.29 -7.99
N LEU A 142 -14.51 -3.84 -6.87
CA LEU A 142 -15.22 -4.91 -6.16
C LEU A 142 -16.58 -4.43 -5.63
N ALA A 143 -16.65 -3.23 -5.04
CA ALA A 143 -17.92 -2.65 -4.59
C ALA A 143 -18.93 -2.47 -5.75
N ALA A 144 -18.47 -1.97 -6.90
CA ALA A 144 -19.31 -1.81 -8.08
C ALA A 144 -19.82 -3.16 -8.63
N LEU A 145 -18.98 -4.20 -8.59
CA LEU A 145 -19.36 -5.55 -9.04
C LEU A 145 -20.38 -6.20 -8.09
N ILE A 146 -20.28 -5.96 -6.79
CA ILE A 146 -21.30 -6.38 -5.80
C ILE A 146 -22.64 -5.73 -6.12
N ASP A 147 -22.68 -4.42 -6.28
CA ASP A 147 -23.93 -3.69 -6.55
C ASP A 147 -24.50 -4.03 -7.94
N ASN A 148 -23.64 -4.25 -8.94
CA ASN A 148 -24.09 -4.74 -10.24
C ASN A 148 -24.70 -6.15 -10.14
N HIS A 149 -24.13 -7.04 -9.33
CA HIS A 149 -24.72 -8.37 -9.10
C HIS A 149 -26.12 -8.27 -8.48
N LEU A 150 -26.33 -7.35 -7.54
CA LEU A 150 -27.67 -7.06 -7.00
C LEU A 150 -28.63 -6.62 -8.11
N GLN A 151 -28.20 -5.69 -8.97
CA GLN A 151 -29.00 -5.15 -10.06
C GLN A 151 -29.37 -6.22 -11.11
N GLN A 152 -28.44 -7.12 -11.44
CA GLN A 152 -28.60 -8.13 -12.50
C GLN A 152 -29.31 -9.41 -12.05
N GLY A 153 -30.15 -9.31 -11.01
CA GLY A 153 -31.00 -10.39 -10.53
C GLY A 153 -30.53 -11.12 -9.28
N ASN A 154 -29.41 -10.69 -8.67
CA ASN A 154 -28.95 -11.13 -7.36
C ASN A 154 -28.97 -12.67 -7.18
N THR A 155 -28.39 -13.41 -8.13
CA THR A 155 -28.48 -14.89 -8.15
C THR A 155 -27.77 -15.56 -6.96
N LEU A 156 -26.94 -14.83 -6.23
CA LEU A 156 -26.31 -15.27 -4.97
C LEU A 156 -27.16 -14.98 -3.74
N ASN A 157 -28.35 -14.40 -3.91
CA ASN A 157 -29.30 -14.07 -2.84
C ASN A 157 -28.68 -13.22 -1.72
N ILE A 158 -27.81 -12.27 -2.07
CA ILE A 158 -27.13 -11.36 -1.14
C ILE A 158 -28.19 -10.45 -0.49
N ASP A 159 -28.17 -10.32 0.83
CA ASP A 159 -28.97 -9.33 1.56
C ASP A 159 -28.25 -7.97 1.51
N PRO A 160 -28.80 -6.93 0.84
CA PRO A 160 -28.12 -5.63 0.70
C PRO A 160 -27.83 -4.94 2.03
N ARG A 161 -28.53 -5.32 3.10
CA ARG A 161 -28.34 -4.79 4.47
C ARG A 161 -27.20 -5.48 5.22
N ARG A 162 -26.65 -6.56 4.66
CA ARG A 162 -25.59 -7.39 5.26
C ARG A 162 -24.32 -7.42 4.42
N ILE A 163 -24.15 -6.45 3.53
CA ILE A 163 -22.89 -6.22 2.83
C ILE A 163 -21.89 -5.65 3.84
N LEU A 164 -20.73 -6.32 3.95
CA LEU A 164 -19.61 -5.87 4.78
C LEU A 164 -18.65 -5.00 4.00
N TRP A 165 -18.55 -5.24 2.68
CA TRP A 165 -17.62 -4.54 1.81
C TRP A 165 -18.04 -3.09 1.60
N LYS A 166 -17.14 -2.18 1.96
CA LYS A 166 -17.28 -0.74 1.76
C LYS A 166 -16.44 -0.24 0.60
N ARG A 167 -16.72 0.98 0.16
CA ARG A 167 -15.89 1.71 -0.80
C ARG A 167 -14.68 2.35 -0.13
N ALA A 168 -13.74 2.85 -0.92
CA ALA A 168 -12.55 3.51 -0.39
C ALA A 168 -12.27 4.87 -1.02
N LEU A 169 -11.63 5.75 -0.24
CA LEU A 169 -11.06 7.00 -0.75
C LEU A 169 -9.84 7.36 0.09
N ASP A 170 -8.69 7.60 -0.53
CA ASP A 170 -7.46 7.96 0.19
C ASP A 170 -7.40 9.45 0.57
N ILE A 171 -8.50 9.96 1.11
CA ILE A 171 -8.69 11.35 1.53
C ILE A 171 -9.39 11.35 2.89
N ASN A 172 -9.07 12.32 3.74
CA ASN A 172 -9.75 12.51 5.01
C ASN A 172 -11.14 13.15 4.83
N ASP A 173 -12.10 12.39 4.33
CA ASP A 173 -13.49 12.83 4.16
C ASP A 173 -14.43 12.18 5.18
N ARG A 174 -14.88 12.96 6.17
CA ARG A 174 -15.79 12.48 7.21
C ARG A 174 -17.23 12.31 6.71
N ALA A 175 -17.63 13.00 5.64
CA ALA A 175 -19.01 13.02 5.16
C ALA A 175 -19.40 11.68 4.50
N LEU A 176 -18.42 10.93 4.02
CA LEU A 176 -18.62 9.65 3.35
C LEU A 176 -18.69 8.44 4.31
N ARG A 177 -18.60 8.64 5.63
CA ARG A 177 -18.65 7.54 6.62
C ARG A 177 -19.97 6.78 6.61
N HIS A 178 -21.07 7.48 6.34
CA HIS A 178 -22.42 6.92 6.28
C HIS A 178 -23.15 7.56 5.10
N VAL A 179 -23.48 6.75 4.09
CA VAL A 179 -24.16 7.21 2.88
C VAL A 179 -25.28 6.24 2.51
N THR A 180 -26.22 6.73 1.71
CA THR A 180 -27.20 5.89 1.01
C THR A 180 -26.90 5.94 -0.47
N ILE A 181 -26.65 4.79 -1.08
CA ILE A 181 -26.36 4.65 -2.52
C ILE A 181 -27.54 4.02 -3.25
N GLY A 182 -27.44 3.89 -4.59
CA GLY A 182 -28.45 3.18 -5.39
C GLY A 182 -29.77 3.92 -5.53
N LEU A 183 -29.78 5.24 -5.29
CA LEU A 183 -30.95 6.11 -5.46
C LEU A 183 -31.06 6.56 -6.92
N GLY A 184 -32.27 6.94 -7.36
CA GLY A 184 -32.51 7.45 -8.72
C GLY A 184 -33.46 6.60 -9.58
N GLY A 185 -34.02 5.53 -9.02
CA GLY A 185 -35.01 4.67 -9.69
C GLY A 185 -34.41 3.37 -10.24
N PRO A 186 -35.18 2.59 -11.02
CA PRO A 186 -34.85 1.21 -11.38
C PRO A 186 -33.55 1.02 -12.17
N THR A 187 -33.05 2.07 -12.83
CA THR A 187 -31.81 2.04 -13.62
C THR A 187 -30.57 2.46 -12.83
N SER A 188 -30.73 2.86 -11.57
CA SER A 188 -29.66 3.46 -10.75
C SER A 188 -29.16 2.55 -9.62
N GLY A 189 -29.57 1.28 -9.61
CA GLY A 189 -29.14 0.28 -8.63
C GLY A 189 -30.19 -0.03 -7.57
N VAL A 190 -29.76 -0.77 -6.54
CA VAL A 190 -30.59 -1.15 -5.39
C VAL A 190 -30.26 -0.24 -4.20
N PRO A 191 -31.23 0.51 -3.64
CA PRO A 191 -30.99 1.35 -2.48
C PRO A 191 -30.47 0.55 -1.27
N ARG A 192 -29.34 0.99 -0.69
CA ARG A 192 -28.80 0.44 0.55
C ARG A 192 -27.94 1.46 1.30
N GLU A 193 -27.75 1.22 2.59
CA GLU A 193 -26.74 1.92 3.39
C GLU A 193 -25.34 1.43 3.01
N ASP A 194 -24.38 2.36 3.00
CA ASP A 194 -22.98 2.08 2.70
C ASP A 194 -22.06 3.09 3.42
N GLY A 195 -20.76 2.96 3.20
CA GLY A 195 -19.77 3.94 3.64
C GLY A 195 -18.46 3.82 2.89
N PHE A 196 -17.59 4.80 3.14
CA PHE A 196 -16.22 4.81 2.66
C PHE A 196 -15.26 4.71 3.83
N ASP A 197 -14.28 3.83 3.70
CA ASP A 197 -13.11 3.81 4.58
C ASP A 197 -11.92 4.45 3.85
N ILE A 198 -10.90 4.88 4.59
CA ILE A 198 -9.66 5.32 3.96
C ILE A 198 -8.96 4.12 3.31
N THR A 199 -8.35 4.28 2.14
CA THR A 199 -7.84 3.16 1.32
C THR A 199 -6.95 2.18 2.09
N VAL A 200 -6.04 2.68 2.93
CA VAL A 200 -5.13 1.87 3.75
C VAL A 200 -5.83 1.02 4.82
N ALA A 201 -7.10 1.28 5.12
CA ALA A 201 -7.92 0.48 6.04
C ALA A 201 -8.56 -0.75 5.36
N SER A 202 -8.53 -0.83 4.02
CA SER A 202 -9.13 -1.94 3.29
C SER A 202 -8.46 -3.28 3.61
N GLU A 203 -9.25 -4.36 3.63
CA GLU A 203 -8.74 -5.73 3.69
C GLU A 203 -7.82 -6.05 2.50
N LEU A 204 -8.05 -5.44 1.33
CA LEU A 204 -7.14 -5.60 0.18
C LEU A 204 -5.73 -5.06 0.47
N MET A 205 -5.58 -4.03 1.32
CA MET A 205 -4.26 -3.56 1.76
C MET A 205 -3.56 -4.64 2.58
N ALA A 206 -4.27 -5.22 3.55
CA ALA A 206 -3.71 -6.29 4.38
C ALA A 206 -3.35 -7.53 3.53
N VAL A 207 -4.20 -7.88 2.56
CA VAL A 207 -3.95 -8.97 1.62
C VAL A 207 -2.73 -8.69 0.72
N LEU A 208 -2.57 -7.45 0.23
CA LEU A 208 -1.39 -7.05 -0.55
C LEU A 208 -0.10 -7.22 0.25
N CYS A 209 -0.08 -6.78 1.51
CA CYS A 209 1.11 -6.82 2.36
C CYS A 209 1.48 -8.24 2.85
N LEU A 210 0.53 -9.17 2.80
CA LEU A 210 0.72 -10.57 3.22
C LEU A 210 0.87 -11.55 2.05
N ALA A 211 0.74 -11.08 0.80
CA ALA A 211 0.83 -11.93 -0.37
C ALA A 211 2.30 -12.23 -0.73
N GLU A 212 2.62 -13.50 -0.94
CA GLU A 212 3.97 -13.90 -1.34
C GLU A 212 4.22 -13.75 -2.85
N ASN A 213 3.15 -13.79 -3.64
CA ASN A 213 3.17 -13.69 -5.10
C ASN A 213 1.74 -13.51 -5.63
N ILE A 214 1.60 -13.33 -6.95
CA ILE A 214 0.30 -13.09 -7.59
C ILE A 214 -0.71 -14.24 -7.42
N ALA A 215 -0.24 -15.49 -7.31
CA ALA A 215 -1.12 -16.63 -7.12
C ALA A 215 -1.68 -16.66 -5.69
N ASP A 216 -0.83 -16.39 -4.69
CA ASP A 216 -1.25 -16.25 -3.30
C ASP A 216 -2.17 -15.02 -3.11
N LEU A 217 -1.84 -13.88 -3.74
CA LEU A 217 -2.71 -12.70 -3.76
C LEU A 217 -4.12 -13.06 -4.26
N LYS A 218 -4.20 -13.73 -5.41
CA LYS A 218 -5.48 -14.18 -5.98
C LYS A 218 -6.23 -15.13 -5.03
N ALA A 219 -5.53 -16.08 -4.42
CA ALA A 219 -6.14 -17.02 -3.48
C ALA A 219 -6.65 -16.35 -2.19
N ARG A 220 -5.95 -15.33 -1.69
CA ARG A 220 -6.39 -14.51 -0.55
C ARG A 220 -7.60 -13.66 -0.90
N ILE A 221 -7.56 -12.95 -2.04
CA ILE A 221 -8.69 -12.15 -2.53
C ILE A 221 -9.95 -13.01 -2.66
N GLY A 222 -9.83 -14.22 -3.20
CA GLY A 222 -10.97 -15.13 -3.39
C GLY A 222 -11.67 -15.53 -2.08
N ARG A 223 -10.95 -15.50 -0.95
CA ARG A 223 -11.48 -15.87 0.38
C ARG A 223 -12.12 -14.72 1.15
N ILE A 224 -12.00 -13.48 0.66
CA ILE A 224 -12.61 -12.30 1.28
C ILE A 224 -14.12 -12.47 1.31
N VAL A 225 -14.73 -12.34 2.49
CA VAL A 225 -16.18 -12.36 2.68
C VAL A 225 -16.71 -10.94 2.48
N ILE A 226 -17.55 -10.76 1.46
CA ILE A 226 -18.09 -9.45 1.08
C ILE A 226 -19.43 -9.12 1.74
N GLY A 227 -20.12 -10.14 2.25
CA GLY A 227 -21.43 -9.99 2.86
C GLY A 227 -22.09 -11.34 3.13
N TYR A 228 -23.39 -11.30 3.39
CA TYR A 228 -24.18 -12.49 3.69
C TYR A 228 -25.46 -12.56 2.86
N THR A 229 -25.93 -13.77 2.61
CA THR A 229 -27.25 -14.02 2.02
C THR A 229 -28.37 -13.72 3.03
N TYR A 230 -29.63 -13.71 2.56
CA TYR A 230 -30.80 -13.65 3.44
C TYR A 230 -30.84 -14.79 4.48
N ASP A 231 -30.33 -15.97 4.13
CA ASP A 231 -30.19 -17.14 5.00
C ASP A 231 -28.92 -17.12 5.86
N ARG A 232 -28.22 -15.97 5.90
CA ARG A 232 -27.01 -15.72 6.69
C ARG A 232 -25.81 -16.61 6.31
N GLN A 233 -25.76 -17.08 5.06
CA GLN A 233 -24.57 -17.76 4.53
C GLN A 233 -23.56 -16.72 4.03
N PRO A 234 -22.26 -16.92 4.27
CA PRO A 234 -21.24 -15.99 3.80
C PRO A 234 -21.15 -16.02 2.27
N VAL A 235 -20.96 -14.85 1.67
CA VAL A 235 -20.68 -14.71 0.23
C VAL A 235 -19.28 -14.13 0.07
N THR A 236 -18.47 -14.76 -0.77
CA THR A 236 -17.07 -14.40 -1.01
C THR A 236 -16.86 -13.72 -2.36
N VAL A 237 -15.67 -13.14 -2.56
CA VAL A 237 -15.26 -12.62 -3.88
C VAL A 237 -15.20 -13.73 -4.94
N ALA A 238 -14.85 -14.96 -4.56
CA ALA A 238 -14.82 -16.10 -5.46
C ALA A 238 -16.22 -16.46 -5.98
N ASP A 239 -17.26 -16.31 -5.15
CA ASP A 239 -18.66 -16.59 -5.55
C ASP A 239 -19.14 -15.62 -6.64
N LEU A 240 -18.65 -14.39 -6.64
CA LEU A 240 -18.87 -13.41 -7.71
C LEU A 240 -18.08 -13.71 -9.00
N LYS A 241 -17.11 -14.62 -8.97
CA LYS A 241 -16.24 -14.98 -10.11
C LYS A 241 -15.40 -13.82 -10.65
N VAL A 242 -15.06 -12.86 -9.82
CA VAL A 242 -14.30 -11.64 -10.20
C VAL A 242 -12.87 -11.58 -9.64
N THR A 243 -12.45 -12.59 -8.87
CA THR A 243 -11.13 -12.63 -8.20
C THR A 243 -9.97 -12.32 -9.14
N GLY A 244 -10.00 -12.86 -10.36
CA GLY A 244 -8.95 -12.62 -11.36
C GLY A 244 -8.86 -11.15 -11.79
N ALA A 245 -10.01 -10.50 -12.00
CA ALA A 245 -10.06 -9.08 -12.38
C ALA A 245 -9.50 -8.18 -11.26
N ILE A 246 -9.91 -8.43 -10.02
CA ILE A 246 -9.43 -7.66 -8.85
C ILE A 246 -7.92 -7.86 -8.65
N ALA A 247 -7.41 -9.09 -8.75
CA ALA A 247 -5.98 -9.35 -8.64
C ALA A 247 -5.15 -8.66 -9.73
N MET A 248 -5.68 -8.55 -10.95
CA MET A 248 -4.99 -7.89 -12.06
C MET A 248 -4.82 -6.38 -11.85
N LEU A 249 -5.79 -5.71 -11.20
CA LEU A 249 -5.66 -4.29 -10.85
C LEU A 249 -4.52 -4.04 -9.86
N LEU A 250 -4.17 -5.05 -9.05
CA LEU A 250 -3.09 -4.98 -8.05
C LEU A 250 -1.77 -5.56 -8.56
N ARG A 251 -1.69 -6.02 -9.82
CA ARG A 251 -0.52 -6.72 -10.34
C ARG A 251 0.76 -5.88 -10.22
N ASP A 252 0.73 -4.64 -10.68
CA ASP A 252 1.92 -3.79 -10.64
C ASP A 252 2.15 -3.19 -9.25
N ALA A 253 1.06 -2.96 -8.48
CA ALA A 253 1.15 -2.56 -7.09
C ALA A 253 1.92 -3.59 -6.25
N LEU A 254 1.75 -4.90 -6.49
CA LEU A 254 2.45 -5.97 -5.78
C LEU A 254 3.99 -5.93 -5.88
N LYS A 255 4.55 -5.21 -6.85
CA LYS A 255 6.01 -5.05 -6.99
C LYS A 255 6.51 -4.01 -5.97
N PRO A 256 7.54 -4.32 -5.17
CA PRO A 256 8.06 -3.39 -4.17
C PRO A 256 8.77 -2.20 -4.84
N ASN A 257 8.69 -1.04 -4.19
CA ASN A 257 9.26 0.21 -4.70
C ASN A 257 10.62 0.49 -4.07
N LEU A 258 11.66 0.53 -4.89
CA LEU A 258 13.02 0.90 -4.51
C LEU A 258 13.22 2.42 -4.57
N VAL A 259 13.73 2.95 -3.47
CA VAL A 259 14.16 4.33 -3.25
C VAL A 259 15.47 4.32 -2.42
N GLN A 260 15.89 5.46 -1.91
CA GLN A 260 17.15 5.58 -1.16
C GLN A 260 17.04 6.54 0.03
N THR A 261 17.93 6.40 1.00
CA THR A 261 18.11 7.42 2.04
C THR A 261 18.92 8.62 1.53
N LEU A 262 19.01 9.68 2.33
CA LEU A 262 19.89 10.81 2.05
C LEU A 262 21.37 10.40 1.85
N GLU A 263 21.79 9.29 2.46
CA GLU A 263 23.13 8.69 2.34
C GLU A 263 23.19 7.52 1.33
N HIS A 264 22.18 7.40 0.47
CA HIS A 264 22.08 6.43 -0.62
C HIS A 264 21.94 4.97 -0.15
N THR A 265 21.56 4.74 1.11
CA THR A 265 21.22 3.39 1.58
C THR A 265 19.95 2.92 0.87
N PRO A 266 19.93 1.71 0.28
CA PRO A 266 18.74 1.20 -0.41
C PRO A 266 17.54 1.05 0.55
N ALA A 267 16.37 1.52 0.13
CA ALA A 267 15.14 1.44 0.90
C ALA A 267 13.97 0.98 0.04
N PHE A 268 13.19 0.01 0.54
CA PHE A 268 11.91 -0.35 -0.02
C PHE A 268 10.78 0.35 0.72
N ILE A 269 9.87 0.97 -0.03
CA ILE A 269 8.62 1.51 0.47
C ILE A 269 7.48 0.75 -0.19
N HIS A 270 6.78 -0.08 0.56
CA HIS A 270 5.73 -0.92 0.00
C HIS A 270 4.69 -1.30 1.04
N GLY A 271 3.41 -1.25 0.66
CA GLY A 271 2.32 -1.52 1.58
C GLY A 271 2.16 -0.45 2.67
N GLY A 272 1.03 -0.45 3.36
CA GLY A 272 0.79 0.51 4.42
C GLY A 272 -0.48 0.27 5.23
N PRO A 273 -0.72 -0.94 5.76
CA PRO A 273 -1.94 -1.23 6.47
C PRO A 273 -1.97 -0.50 7.81
N PHE A 274 -3.19 -0.27 8.29
CA PHE A 274 -3.42 0.12 9.67
C PHE A 274 -2.86 -0.91 10.67
N ALA A 275 -2.47 -0.43 11.85
CA ALA A 275 -1.89 -1.25 12.92
C ALA A 275 -2.89 -1.62 14.03
N ASN A 276 -4.16 -1.19 13.92
CA ASN A 276 -5.22 -1.47 14.88
C ASN A 276 -6.22 -2.51 14.36
N ILE A 277 -6.63 -2.39 13.09
CA ILE A 277 -7.55 -3.32 12.42
C ILE A 277 -6.81 -4.31 11.49
N ALA A 278 -5.51 -4.11 11.31
CA ALA A 278 -4.61 -4.98 10.56
C ALA A 278 -3.24 -5.03 11.25
N HIS A 279 -2.26 -5.69 10.63
CA HIS A 279 -0.99 -6.05 11.25
C HIS A 279 0.05 -4.91 11.28
N GLY A 280 -0.18 -3.82 10.55
CA GLY A 280 0.66 -2.63 10.61
C GLY A 280 2.07 -2.76 10.02
N CYS A 281 2.35 -3.76 9.19
CA CYS A 281 3.62 -3.96 8.47
C CYS A 281 3.42 -3.95 6.96
#